data_AF-A0A4Q5LT25-F1
#
_entry.id   AF-A0A4Q5LT25-F1
#
_cell.length_a   1.000
_cell.length_b   1.000
_cell.length_c   1.000
_cell.angle_alpha   90.00
_cell.angle_beta   90.00
_cell.angle_gamma   90.00
#
_symmetry.space_group_name_H-M   'P 1'
#
loop_
_entity.id
_entity.type
_entity.pdbx_description
1 polymer ?
#
loop_
_entity_poly.entity_id
_entity_poly.type
_entity_poly.pdbx_seq_one_letter_code
_entity_poly.pdbx_strand_id
1 'polypeptide(L)'
;MKTNGFNLEDMSLTDLKKIRLMISLVVVAYILAIREGIIQQKVQKIRTIKYKNGDKYPAVSIFRNGLQAISNCIISWFDLNKYLSFIKKKKYSIIQIV
;
A
#
# COMPACT_ATOMS: atom_id res chain seq x y z
N MET A 1 9.08 -0.15 -4.60
CA MET A 1 8.90 0.75 -5.76
C MET A 1 9.45 0.18 -7.08
N LYS A 2 10.63 -0.47 -7.11
CA LYS A 2 11.24 -1.02 -8.34
C LYS A 2 10.53 -2.32 -8.80
N THR A 3 11.14 -3.49 -8.62
CA THR A 3 10.66 -4.77 -9.20
C THR A 3 9.66 -5.57 -8.35
N ASN A 4 9.55 -5.27 -7.05
CA ASN A 4 8.60 -5.91 -6.13
C ASN A 4 7.39 -5.01 -5.77
N GLY A 5 7.23 -3.90 -6.49
CA GLY A 5 6.22 -2.87 -6.26
C GLY A 5 5.25 -2.72 -7.43
N PHE A 6 5.10 -1.50 -7.94
CA PHE A 6 4.22 -1.17 -9.06
C PHE A 6 4.92 -1.21 -10.44
N ASN A 7 6.13 -1.77 -10.53
CA ASN A 7 6.94 -1.86 -11.76
C ASN A 7 6.94 -0.59 -12.60
N LEU A 8 7.44 0.50 -12.02
CA LEU A 8 7.52 1.81 -12.68
C LEU A 8 8.32 1.77 -14.00
N GLU A 9 9.26 0.83 -14.13
CA GLU A 9 10.10 0.66 -15.32
C GLU A 9 9.32 0.09 -16.52
N ASP A 10 8.20 -0.61 -16.27
CA ASP A 10 7.32 -1.16 -17.33
C ASP A 10 6.34 -0.10 -17.87
N MET A 11 6.24 1.05 -17.20
CA MET A 11 5.45 2.19 -17.67
C MET A 11 6.28 2.96 -18.69
N SER A 12 6.23 2.58 -19.96
CA SER A 12 6.90 3.23 -21.11
C SER A 12 6.42 4.68 -21.37
N LEU A 13 6.50 5.54 -20.36
CA LEU A 13 6.09 6.93 -20.39
C LEU A 13 7.28 7.77 -20.86
N THR A 14 7.06 8.54 -21.92
CA THR A 14 8.07 9.42 -22.53
C THR A 14 7.86 10.90 -22.18
N ASP A 15 6.65 11.28 -21.76
CA ASP A 15 6.30 12.64 -21.38
C ASP A 15 6.60 12.89 -19.89
N LEU A 16 7.51 13.83 -19.61
CA LEU A 16 7.93 14.22 -18.26
C LEU A 16 6.78 14.64 -17.34
N LYS A 17 5.73 15.29 -17.86
CA LYS A 17 4.56 15.68 -17.05
C LYS A 17 3.78 14.44 -16.60
N LYS A 18 3.59 13.49 -17.51
CA LYS A 18 2.91 12.22 -17.22
C LYS A 18 3.72 11.36 -16.26
N ILE A 19 5.05 11.29 -16.44
CA ILE A 19 5.97 10.60 -15.52
C ILE A 19 5.83 11.17 -14.12
N ARG A 20 5.88 12.50 -13.96
CA ARG A 20 5.77 13.15 -12.65
C ARG A 20 4.45 12.83 -11.96
N LEU A 21 3.34 12.90 -12.70
CA LEU A 21 2.02 12.56 -12.17
C LEU A 21 1.96 11.09 -11.75
N MET A 22 2.43 10.18 -12.61
CA MET A 22 2.41 8.74 -12.35
C MET A 22 3.28 8.35 -11.15
N ILE A 23 4.50 8.88 -11.04
CA ILE A 23 5.35 8.65 -9.88
C ILE A 23 4.65 9.14 -8.61
N SER A 24 4.04 10.32 -8.66
CA SER A 24 3.32 10.89 -7.50
C SER A 24 2.16 9.98 -7.05
N LEU A 25 1.37 9.48 -8.01
CA LEU A 25 0.28 8.54 -7.73
C LEU A 25 0.79 7.21 -7.18
N VAL A 26 1.85 6.65 -7.76
CA VAL A 26 2.46 5.39 -7.32
C VAL A 26 3.04 5.52 -5.91
N VAL A 27 3.68 6.65 -5.57
CA VAL A 27 4.17 6.91 -4.22
C VAL A 27 3.02 6.94 -3.22
N VAL A 28 1.92 7.64 -3.52
CA VAL A 28 0.74 7.69 -2.65
C VAL A 28 0.14 6.29 -2.48
N ALA A 29 -0.06 5.55 -3.57
CA ALA A 29 -0.58 4.18 -3.53
C ALA A 29 0.34 3.25 -2.72
N TYR A 30 1.66 3.42 -2.84
CA TYR A 30 2.65 2.65 -2.08
C TYR A 30 2.54 2.92 -0.57
N ILE A 31 2.45 4.19 -0.17
CA ILE A 31 2.28 4.57 1.24
C ILE A 31 0.98 3.98 1.80
N LEU A 32 -0.12 4.05 1.05
CA LEU A 32 -1.39 3.48 1.46
C LEU A 32 -1.29 1.95 1.65
N ALA A 33 -0.68 1.26 0.69
CA ALA A 33 -0.46 -0.19 0.77
C ALA A 33 0.40 -0.57 1.98
N ILE A 34 1.47 0.17 2.28
CA ILE A 34 2.27 -0.11 3.49
C ILE A 34 1.44 0.11 4.76
N ARG A 35 0.68 1.20 4.84
CA ARG A 35 -0.16 1.51 6.00
C ARG A 35 -1.19 0.39 6.27
N GLU A 36 -1.92 -0.03 5.23
CA GLU A 36 -2.90 -1.12 5.36
C GLU A 36 -2.21 -2.46 5.66
N GLY A 37 -1.04 -2.71 5.08
CA GLY A 37 -0.25 -3.92 5.37
C GLY A 37 0.15 -4.04 6.83
N ILE A 38 0.56 -2.92 7.47
CA ILE A 38 0.88 -2.86 8.90
C ILE A 38 -0.38 -3.10 9.75
N ILE A 39 -1.51 -2.51 9.38
CA ILE A 39 -2.79 -2.72 10.07
C ILE A 39 -3.19 -4.19 10.00
N GLN A 40 -3.15 -4.79 8.81
CA GLN A 40 -3.48 -6.20 8.61
C GLN A 40 -2.53 -7.13 9.36
N GLN A 41 -1.23 -6.81 9.44
CA GLN A 41 -0.28 -7.61 10.22
C GLN A 41 -0.58 -7.62 11.73
N LYS A 42 -1.18 -6.54 12.26
CA LYS A 42 -1.61 -6.49 13.66
C LYS A 42 -2.87 -7.31 13.92
N VAL A 43 -3.74 -7.46 12.92
CA VAL A 43 -5.03 -8.16 13.04
C VAL A 43 -4.92 -9.63 12.65
N GLN A 44 -4.08 -9.95 11.66
CA GLN A 44 -3.94 -11.28 11.08
C GLN A 44 -2.47 -11.75 11.14
N LYS A 45 -2.26 -12.98 11.63
CA LYS A 45 -0.93 -13.62 11.58
C LYS A 45 -0.61 -14.03 10.15
N ILE A 46 0.33 -13.32 9.53
CA ILE A 46 0.91 -13.72 8.25
C ILE A 46 1.71 -15.02 8.46
N ARG A 47 1.48 -16.02 7.59
CA ARG A 47 2.25 -17.26 7.58
C ARG A 47 3.75 -16.95 7.44
N THR A 48 4.59 -17.60 8.22
CA THR A 48 6.05 -17.44 8.14
C THR A 48 6.65 -18.63 7.39
N ILE A 49 7.54 -18.36 6.44
CA ILE A 49 8.30 -19.39 5.71
C ILE A 49 9.65 -19.54 6.39
N LYS A 50 10.02 -20.78 6.70
CA LYS A 50 11.35 -21.12 7.21
C LYS A 50 12.21 -21.59 6.03
N TYR A 51 13.35 -20.95 5.85
CA TYR A 51 14.31 -21.29 4.81
C TYR A 51 15.29 -22.35 5.31
N LYS A 52 15.97 -23.04 4.38
CA LYS A 52 16.92 -24.13 4.71
C LYS A 52 18.06 -23.66 5.62
N ASN A 53 18.42 -22.38 5.56
CA ASN A 53 19.43 -21.72 6.38
C ASN A 53 18.93 -21.37 7.80
N GLY A 54 17.68 -21.67 8.15
CA GLY A 54 17.11 -21.39 9.47
C GLY A 54 16.36 -20.05 9.57
N ASP A 55 16.55 -19.16 8.59
CA ASP A 55 15.88 -17.86 8.57
C ASP A 55 14.36 -17.99 8.43
N LYS A 56 13.65 -17.04 9.03
CA LYS A 56 12.20 -16.97 9.03
C LYS A 56 11.76 -15.63 8.45
N TYR A 57 11.07 -15.66 7.32
CA TYR A 57 10.49 -14.46 6.70
C TYR A 57 8.98 -14.61 6.53
N PRO A 58 8.21 -13.51 6.56
CA PRO A 58 6.79 -13.54 6.19
C PRO A 58 6.62 -14.10 4.78
N ALA A 59 5.62 -14.96 4.58
CA ALA A 59 5.30 -15.56 3.27
C ALA A 59 4.86 -14.50 2.25
N VAL A 60 4.31 -13.38 2.74
CA VAL A 60 3.85 -12.25 1.94
C VAL A 60 4.48 -10.98 2.51
N SER A 61 5.01 -10.13 1.63
CA SER A 61 5.54 -8.83 2.07
C SER A 61 4.41 -7.95 2.60
N ILE A 62 4.75 -7.04 3.54
CA ILE A 62 3.80 -6.08 4.11
C ILE A 62 3.11 -5.28 2.99
N PHE A 63 3.87 -4.87 1.99
CA PHE A 63 3.34 -4.18 0.81
C PHE A 63 2.28 -5.02 0.07
N ARG A 64 2.58 -6.28 -0.26
CA ARG A 64 1.64 -7.15 -0.99
C ARG A 64 0.38 -7.44 -0.17
N ASN A 65 0.54 -7.67 1.13
CA ASN A 65 -0.59 -7.88 2.04
C ASN A 65 -1.50 -6.65 2.08
N GLY A 66 -0.93 -5.46 2.22
CA GLY A 66 -1.71 -4.23 2.24
C GLY A 66 -2.29 -3.85 0.87
N LEU A 67 -1.58 -4.12 -0.22
CA LEU A 67 -2.11 -3.94 -1.57
C LEU A 67 -3.33 -4.83 -1.81
N GLN A 68 -3.27 -6.11 -1.39
CA GLN A 68 -4.40 -7.03 -1.46
C GLN A 68 -5.59 -6.55 -0.62
N ALA A 69 -5.33 -6.03 0.58
CA ALA A 69 -6.39 -5.46 1.42
C ALA A 69 -7.07 -4.26 0.73
N ILE A 70 -6.29 -3.36 0.13
CA ILE A 70 -6.81 -2.20 -0.60
C ILE A 70 -7.60 -2.65 -1.84
N SER A 71 -7.07 -3.57 -2.64
CA SER A 71 -7.75 -4.04 -3.87
C SER A 71 -9.08 -4.74 -3.58
N ASN A 72 -9.18 -5.43 -2.44
CA ASN A 72 -10.42 -6.09 -2.04
C ASN A 72 -11.47 -5.10 -1.52
N CYS A 73 -11.06 -3.92 -1.06
CA CYS A 73 -11.96 -2.90 -0.51
C CYS A 73 -12.34 -1.81 -1.53
N ILE A 74 -11.47 -1.50 -2.50
CA ILE A 74 -11.66 -0.40 -3.45
C ILE A 74 -11.92 -0.98 -4.83
N ILE A 75 -13.20 -1.28 -5.10
CA ILE A 75 -13.66 -1.84 -6.37
C ILE A 75 -14.29 -0.74 -7.23
N SER A 76 -14.81 0.32 -6.60
CA SER A 76 -15.43 1.46 -7.29
C SER A 76 -14.85 2.81 -6.86
N TRP A 77 -15.15 3.84 -7.65
CA TRP A 77 -14.88 5.24 -7.30
C TRP A 77 -15.55 5.66 -5.97
N PHE A 78 -16.74 5.13 -5.69
CA PHE A 78 -17.45 5.41 -4.43
C PHE A 78 -16.67 4.87 -3.22
N ASP A 79 -16.14 3.64 -3.33
CA ASP A 79 -15.32 3.02 -2.28
C ASP A 79 -14.03 3.80 -2.04
N LEU A 80 -13.38 4.26 -3.12
CA LEU A 80 -12.19 5.10 -3.04
C LEU A 80 -12.49 6.41 -2.29
N ASN A 81 -13.57 7.11 -2.65
CA ASN A 81 -13.97 8.34 -1.98
C ASN A 81 -14.29 8.10 -0.49
N LYS A 82 -15.00 7.02 -0.19
CA LYS A 82 -15.30 6.61 1.18
C LYS A 82 -13.99 6.37 1.96
N TYR A 83 -13.07 5.59 1.41
CA TYR A 83 -11.77 5.30 2.03
C TYR A 83 -10.94 6.57 2.29
N LEU A 84 -10.85 7.46 1.31
CA LEU A 84 -10.16 8.74 1.45
C LEU A 84 -10.82 9.65 2.50
N SER A 85 -12.15 9.65 2.59
CA SER A 85 -12.87 10.40 3.63
C SER A 85 -12.56 9.89 5.04
N PHE A 86 -12.42 8.57 5.21
CA PHE A 86 -12.03 7.95 6.47
C PHE A 86 -10.61 8.34 6.88
N ILE A 87 -9.66 8.36 5.93
CA ILE A 87 -8.29 8.80 6.19
C ILE A 87 -8.27 10.26 6.63
N LYS A 88 -9.01 11.14 5.94
CA LYS A 88 -9.10 12.56 6.30
C LYS A 88 -9.64 12.75 7.72
N LYS A 89 -10.73 12.07 8.09
CA LYS A 89 -11.30 12.16 9.45
C LYS A 89 -10.32 11.72 10.53
N LYS A 90 -9.56 10.65 10.30
CA LYS A 90 -8.59 10.12 11.27
C LYS A 90 -7.42 11.09 11.54
N LYS A 91 -7.07 11.95 10.57
CA LYS A 91 -6.04 12.99 10.72
C LYS A 91 -6.46 14.10 11.70
N TYR A 92 -7.74 14.45 11.74
CA TYR A 92 -8.25 15.48 12.65
C TYR A 92 -8.36 15.01 14.11
N SER A 93 -8.57 13.72 14.37
CA SER A 93 -8.56 13.17 15.74
C SER A 93 -7.17 13.14 16.38
N ILE A 94 -6.08 13.14 15.60
CA ILE A 94 -4.70 13.14 16.15
C ILE A 94 -4.28 14.58 16.52
N ILE A 95 -4.81 15.59 15.83
CA ILE A 95 -4.48 17.00 16.06
C ILE A 95 -5.24 17.57 17.27
N GLN A 96 -6.38 17.00 17.64
CA GLN A 96 -7.15 17.43 18.83
C GLN A 96 -6.59 16.92 20.17
N ILE A 97 -5.49 16.16 20.16
CA ILE A 97 -4.87 15.59 21.37
C ILE A 97 -3.52 16.28 21.68
N VAL A 98 -3.14 17.33 20.95
CA VAL A 98 -1.95 18.14 21.22
C VAL A 98 -2.35 19.54 21.64
#